data_AF-A0A5B7CAS4-F1
#
_entry.id   AF-A0A5B7CAS4-F1
#
_cell.length_a   1.000
_cell.length_b   1.000
_cell.length_c   1.000
_cell.angle_alpha   90.00
_cell.angle_beta   90.00
_cell.angle_gamma   90.00
#
_symmetry.space_group_name_H-M   'P 1'
#
loop_
_entity.id
_entity.type
_entity.pdbx_description
1 polymer ?
#
loop_
_entity_poly.entity_id
_entity_poly.type
_entity_poly.pdbx_seq_one_letter_code
_entity_poly.pdbx_strand_id
1 'polypeptide(L)'
;KENTYEKGPVNAVNTPGGFDSFLDLWDTTREFYFDIHFSKRSEVNSTAPFEIHGIAICWENSPVYYVNLPKDLLWSNCKRNDCSSTSVSGDNVKALAPKHQFEIAKQRWNRIGAVMGKRDVRKFTWDLKVQIQVLKNPAISIQRFGSLNLAVKTMALELIDSSYYMLSPVHVQGVIDMCIAAWILWPDEERSSNPNLEKEVKKRLSSEAAAAANRHGRWKNQMRRAAHNGCCRRVAQTRALCSVLWKLLISEELIEALMSIEIPLVNVLADMEVWGIGVDMEGCLRARHVLGRKLRYLEKEAYKLAGMTFSLYTAADTANVLYVHLKLPIPEGYNKGKQHPSTDKHCLDLLRHEHPIIPVIKEHRTLAKLLNCTLGSICSRARLSMRTQKYTLHGHWLQTSTATGRLSMEEPNLQCVENMVDFKMNNIDKDGGDSDADHYSINARDFFVPTQENWLLLTADYSQIELRLMAHFSKDSSLIELLSKPRGDVFTVIAAKWTGKAESAISSQERDHTKRLV
;
A
#
# COMPACT_ATOMS: atom_id res chain seq x y z
N LYS A 1 -29.64 -40.17 2.79
CA LYS A 1 -28.92 -39.11 3.55
C LYS A 1 -28.20 -38.25 2.52
N GLU A 2 -28.92 -37.28 1.95
CA GLU A 2 -28.43 -36.41 0.89
C GLU A 2 -27.40 -35.43 1.45
N ASN A 3 -26.29 -35.24 0.73
CA ASN A 3 -25.25 -34.25 1.01
C ASN A 3 -25.85 -32.83 0.92
N THR A 4 -26.36 -32.31 2.03
CA THR A 4 -26.85 -30.92 2.15
C THR A 4 -25.74 -29.87 2.03
N TYR A 5 -24.48 -30.28 1.94
CA TYR A 5 -23.29 -29.42 1.81
C TYR A 5 -22.92 -29.03 0.36
N GLU A 6 -23.70 -29.43 -0.64
CA GLU A 6 -23.41 -29.20 -2.07
C GLU A 6 -24.05 -27.92 -2.68
N LYS A 7 -24.78 -27.12 -1.89
CA LYS A 7 -25.43 -25.90 -2.38
C LYS A 7 -24.44 -24.72 -2.42
N GLY A 8 -24.61 -23.85 -3.41
CA GLY A 8 -23.77 -22.67 -3.59
C GLY A 8 -23.90 -21.63 -2.47
N PRO A 9 -23.40 -20.40 -2.67
CA PRO A 9 -23.43 -19.40 -1.63
C PRO A 9 -24.89 -19.02 -1.38
N VAL A 10 -25.22 -18.78 -0.12
CA VAL A 10 -26.58 -18.46 0.31
C VAL A 10 -26.64 -16.97 0.60
N ASN A 11 -27.61 -16.25 0.04
CA ASN A 11 -27.85 -14.86 0.47
C ASN A 11 -28.25 -14.87 1.94
N ALA A 12 -27.64 -14.02 2.76
CA ALA A 12 -27.87 -13.98 4.20
C ALA A 12 -29.36 -13.81 4.56
N VAL A 13 -30.10 -13.03 3.77
CA VAL A 13 -31.56 -12.83 3.91
C VAL A 13 -32.40 -14.11 3.74
N ASN A 14 -31.87 -15.13 3.07
CA ASN A 14 -32.56 -16.41 2.86
C ASN A 14 -32.43 -17.37 4.05
N THR A 15 -31.73 -16.97 5.12
CA THR A 15 -31.66 -17.73 6.37
C THR A 15 -33.08 -17.86 6.95
N PRO A 16 -33.47 -19.01 7.51
CA PRO A 16 -34.76 -19.13 8.21
C PRO A 16 -34.90 -18.04 9.27
N GLY A 17 -36.01 -17.28 9.23
CA GLY A 17 -36.21 -16.08 10.08
C GLY A 17 -35.71 -14.76 9.46
N GLY A 18 -35.02 -14.81 8.33
CA GLY A 18 -34.55 -13.65 7.57
C GLY A 18 -33.17 -13.15 7.96
N PHE A 19 -32.88 -11.91 7.59
CA PHE A 19 -31.56 -11.31 7.79
C PHE A 19 -31.21 -11.08 9.26
N ASP A 20 -32.17 -10.69 10.11
CA ASP A 20 -31.89 -10.47 11.53
C ASP A 20 -31.54 -11.78 12.25
N SER A 21 -32.20 -12.90 11.89
CA SER A 21 -31.83 -14.23 12.38
C SER A 21 -30.46 -14.69 11.90
N PHE A 22 -30.04 -14.29 10.70
CA PHE A 22 -28.66 -14.48 10.26
C PHE A 22 -27.67 -13.68 11.12
N LEU A 23 -27.98 -12.43 11.45
CA LEU A 23 -27.14 -11.61 12.32
C LEU A 23 -27.03 -12.22 13.72
N ASP A 24 -28.11 -12.79 14.27
CA ASP A 24 -28.09 -13.51 15.55
C ASP A 24 -27.16 -14.73 15.46
N LEU A 25 -27.29 -15.53 14.40
CA LEU A 25 -26.42 -16.69 14.16
C LEU A 25 -24.94 -16.28 14.05
N TRP A 26 -24.66 -15.22 13.29
CA TRP A 26 -23.30 -14.71 13.15
C TRP A 26 -22.74 -14.20 14.48
N ASP A 27 -23.55 -13.49 15.27
CA ASP A 27 -23.13 -12.94 16.56
C ASP A 27 -22.72 -14.01 17.59
N THR A 28 -23.33 -15.21 17.51
CA THR A 28 -23.00 -16.36 18.37
C THR A 28 -21.77 -17.15 17.93
N THR A 29 -21.24 -16.87 16.73
CA THR A 29 -20.12 -17.61 16.15
C THR A 29 -18.80 -17.21 16.80
N ARG A 30 -18.02 -18.19 17.29
CA ARG A 30 -16.70 -17.96 17.94
C ARG A 30 -15.54 -17.81 16.97
N GLU A 31 -15.70 -18.33 15.76
CA GLU A 31 -14.69 -18.27 14.70
C GLU A 31 -15.35 -18.13 13.33
N PHE A 32 -14.94 -17.14 12.54
CA PHE A 32 -15.42 -17.00 11.17
C PHE A 32 -14.38 -16.45 10.21
N TYR A 33 -14.67 -16.64 8.93
CA TYR A 33 -13.90 -16.20 7.78
C TYR A 33 -14.74 -15.17 7.04
N PHE A 34 -14.13 -14.08 6.58
CA PHE A 34 -14.84 -13.09 5.79
C PHE A 34 -14.01 -12.56 4.62
N ASP A 35 -14.69 -12.00 3.62
CA ASP A 35 -14.09 -11.24 2.51
C ASP A 35 -15.06 -10.14 2.09
N ILE A 36 -14.57 -8.90 2.04
CA ILE A 36 -15.40 -7.74 1.67
C ILE A 36 -15.48 -7.62 0.15
N HIS A 37 -16.70 -7.49 -0.35
CA HIS A 37 -16.96 -7.11 -1.73
C HIS A 37 -17.00 -5.59 -1.85
N PHE A 38 -15.96 -5.01 -2.44
CA PHE A 38 -15.86 -3.57 -2.69
C PHE A 38 -15.35 -3.25 -4.10
N SER A 39 -15.45 -1.99 -4.49
CA SER A 39 -14.76 -1.42 -5.65
C SER A 39 -14.02 -0.14 -5.25
N LYS A 40 -12.78 0.01 -5.71
CA LYS A 40 -12.02 1.25 -5.54
C LYS A 40 -12.58 2.31 -6.48
N ARG A 41 -12.87 3.50 -5.96
CA ARG A 41 -13.36 4.64 -6.76
C ARG A 41 -12.18 5.31 -7.45
N SER A 42 -12.37 5.68 -8.72
CA SER A 42 -11.35 6.30 -9.58
C SER A 42 -11.23 7.82 -9.40
N GLU A 43 -12.14 8.43 -8.64
CA GLU A 43 -12.15 9.87 -8.39
C GLU A 43 -10.99 10.29 -7.49
N VAL A 44 -10.12 11.14 -8.02
CA VAL A 44 -8.82 11.50 -7.44
C VAL A 44 -8.95 12.16 -6.06
N ASN A 45 -10.04 12.89 -5.81
CA ASN A 45 -10.25 13.69 -4.59
C ASN A 45 -11.43 13.22 -3.72
N SER A 46 -11.94 12.00 -3.94
CA SER A 46 -13.11 11.56 -3.18
C SER A 46 -12.78 11.28 -1.72
N THR A 47 -13.63 11.75 -0.81
CA THR A 47 -13.56 11.49 0.63
C THR A 47 -13.86 10.04 0.99
N ALA A 48 -14.42 9.26 0.05
CA ALA A 48 -14.68 7.84 0.18
C ALA A 48 -14.00 7.06 -0.94
N PRO A 49 -12.79 6.52 -0.72
CA PRO A 49 -12.02 5.83 -1.77
C PRO A 49 -12.60 4.47 -2.18
N PHE A 50 -13.52 3.91 -1.39
CA PHE A 50 -14.10 2.58 -1.63
C PHE A 50 -15.63 2.63 -1.60
N GLU A 51 -16.26 1.97 -2.57
CA GLU A 51 -17.69 1.62 -2.50
C GLU A 51 -17.83 0.18 -2.01
N ILE A 52 -18.55 -0.03 -0.92
CA ILE A 52 -18.82 -1.35 -0.35
C ILE A 52 -20.15 -1.91 -0.91
N HIS A 53 -20.11 -3.15 -1.39
CA HIS A 53 -21.26 -3.83 -2.02
C HIS A 53 -21.81 -4.94 -1.13
N GLY A 54 -20.97 -5.58 -0.34
CA GLY A 54 -21.34 -6.76 0.43
C GLY A 54 -20.21 -7.36 1.24
N ILE A 55 -20.54 -8.39 2.00
CA ILE A 55 -19.58 -9.16 2.81
C ILE A 55 -19.89 -10.64 2.63
N ALA A 56 -18.90 -11.41 2.20
CA ALA A 56 -18.98 -12.87 2.18
C ALA A 56 -18.45 -13.42 3.51
N ILE A 57 -19.18 -14.34 4.13
CA ILE A 57 -18.88 -14.85 5.47
C ILE A 57 -19.10 -16.37 5.50
N CYS A 58 -18.22 -17.11 6.17
CA CYS A 58 -18.47 -18.50 6.50
C CYS A 58 -17.75 -18.88 7.80
N TRP A 59 -18.12 -19.99 8.40
CA TRP A 59 -17.42 -20.60 9.52
C TRP A 59 -17.32 -22.12 9.31
N GLU A 60 -16.83 -22.83 10.30
CA GLU A 60 -16.71 -24.28 10.23
C GLU A 60 -18.09 -24.93 10.03
N ASN A 61 -18.19 -25.84 9.06
CA ASN A 61 -19.41 -26.54 8.68
C ASN A 61 -20.59 -25.63 8.22
N SER A 62 -20.38 -24.35 8.01
CA SER A 62 -21.41 -23.47 7.42
C SER A 62 -21.32 -23.45 5.89
N PRO A 63 -22.43 -23.12 5.19
CA PRO A 63 -22.34 -22.63 3.82
C PRO A 63 -21.66 -21.26 3.79
N VAL A 64 -21.28 -20.80 2.60
CA VAL A 64 -20.84 -19.42 2.41
C VAL A 64 -22.06 -18.52 2.34
N TYR A 65 -22.20 -17.63 3.31
CA TYR A 65 -23.21 -16.59 3.31
C TYR A 65 -22.71 -15.34 2.58
N TYR A 66 -23.60 -14.67 1.87
CA TYR A 66 -23.31 -13.38 1.26
C TYR A 66 -24.32 -12.34 1.74
N VAL A 67 -23.81 -11.30 2.39
CA VAL A 67 -24.56 -10.12 2.80
C VAL A 67 -24.49 -9.10 1.67
N ASN A 68 -25.61 -8.82 1.02
CA ASN A 68 -25.76 -7.78 0.02
C ASN A 68 -26.14 -6.46 0.70
N LEU A 69 -25.16 -5.63 1.07
CA LEU A 69 -25.41 -4.48 1.95
C LEU A 69 -26.52 -3.54 1.46
N PRO A 70 -26.57 -3.08 0.20
CA PRO A 70 -27.66 -2.22 -0.27
C PRO A 70 -29.06 -2.84 -0.13
N LYS A 71 -29.18 -4.17 -0.25
CA LYS A 71 -30.47 -4.87 -0.19
C LYS A 71 -30.81 -5.30 1.22
N ASP A 72 -29.89 -6.00 1.88
CA ASP A 72 -30.13 -6.71 3.14
C ASP A 72 -30.23 -5.73 4.32
N LEU A 73 -29.53 -4.58 4.28
CA LEU A 73 -29.70 -3.55 5.32
C LEU A 73 -31.12 -2.96 5.30
N LEU A 74 -31.74 -2.83 4.13
CA LEU A 74 -33.06 -2.24 3.95
C LEU A 74 -34.22 -3.25 4.00
N TRP A 75 -33.93 -4.55 3.80
CA TRP A 75 -34.98 -5.54 3.59
C TRP A 75 -35.81 -5.76 4.87
N SER A 76 -37.07 -5.33 4.84
CA SER A 76 -38.07 -5.60 5.88
C SER A 76 -38.87 -6.85 5.52
N ASN A 77 -38.80 -7.89 6.36
CA ASN A 77 -39.63 -9.09 6.25
C ASN A 77 -41.10 -8.76 6.56
N CYS A 78 -41.84 -8.17 5.62
CA CYS A 78 -43.30 -8.11 5.67
C CYS A 78 -43.97 -9.17 4.79
N LYS A 79 -43.25 -10.23 4.40
CA LYS A 79 -43.84 -11.32 3.61
C LYS A 79 -43.59 -12.66 4.26
N ARG A 80 -44.70 -13.27 4.69
CA ARG A 80 -44.92 -14.65 5.13
C ARG A 80 -44.61 -14.92 6.61
N ASN A 81 -45.64 -14.80 7.44
CA ASN A 81 -46.28 -15.97 8.05
C ASN A 81 -47.70 -15.61 8.49
N ASP A 82 -48.55 -16.62 8.59
CA ASP A 82 -49.98 -16.63 8.92
C ASP A 82 -50.95 -16.35 7.77
N CYS A 83 -51.06 -17.33 6.86
CA CYS A 83 -52.34 -17.60 6.17
C CYS A 83 -52.75 -19.06 6.43
N SER A 84 -53.29 -19.31 7.62
CA SER A 84 -54.39 -20.26 7.75
C SER A 84 -55.69 -19.50 7.45
N SER A 85 -56.32 -19.86 6.33
CA SER A 85 -57.75 -19.68 6.03
C SER A 85 -58.41 -18.36 6.40
N THR A 86 -58.57 -17.44 5.44
CA THR A 86 -59.90 -17.03 4.91
C THR A 86 -59.73 -15.86 3.93
N SER A 87 -60.53 -15.90 2.88
CA SER A 87 -60.65 -14.91 1.82
C SER A 87 -61.31 -13.62 2.31
N VAL A 88 -60.58 -12.51 2.34
CA VAL A 88 -61.16 -11.16 2.24
C VAL A 88 -60.22 -10.23 1.47
N SER A 89 -60.84 -9.44 0.60
CA SER A 89 -60.33 -8.38 -0.24
C SER A 89 -59.40 -7.36 0.43
N GLY A 90 -58.39 -6.93 -0.32
CA GLY A 90 -57.88 -5.57 -0.36
C GLY A 90 -57.31 -5.00 0.93
N ASP A 91 -56.00 -5.15 1.13
CA ASP A 91 -55.24 -4.22 1.98
C ASP A 91 -53.87 -3.91 1.37
N ASN A 92 -53.69 -2.63 1.06
CA ASN A 92 -52.41 -2.03 0.71
C ASN A 92 -51.47 -2.17 1.91
N VAL A 93 -50.50 -3.07 1.81
CA VAL A 93 -49.40 -3.19 2.78
C VAL A 93 -48.67 -1.84 2.81
N LYS A 94 -48.88 -1.06 3.87
CA LYS A 94 -48.20 0.22 4.11
C LYS A 94 -46.69 -0.02 4.14
N ALA A 95 -45.98 0.37 3.08
CA ALA A 95 -44.53 0.42 3.10
C ALA A 95 -44.08 1.29 4.28
N LEU A 96 -43.16 0.78 5.11
CA LEU A 96 -42.58 1.53 6.23
C LEU A 96 -42.13 2.91 5.75
N ALA A 97 -42.37 3.96 6.55
CA ALA A 97 -41.88 5.30 6.24
C ALA A 97 -40.35 5.26 6.00
N PRO A 98 -39.83 5.94 4.96
CA PRO A 98 -38.42 5.85 4.61
C PRO A 98 -37.44 6.16 5.75
N LYS A 99 -37.81 7.06 6.68
CA LYS A 99 -37.02 7.38 7.89
C LYS A 99 -36.79 6.14 8.76
N HIS A 100 -37.82 5.31 8.91
CA HIS A 100 -37.74 4.12 9.73
C HIS A 100 -36.91 3.01 9.07
N GLN A 101 -37.00 2.86 7.74
CA GLN A 101 -36.17 1.91 6.98
C GLN A 101 -34.68 2.25 7.08
N PHE A 102 -34.34 3.54 7.05
CA PHE A 102 -32.98 4.01 7.19
C PHE A 102 -32.42 3.76 8.60
N GLU A 103 -33.24 3.98 9.64
CA GLU A 103 -32.84 3.67 11.02
C GLU A 103 -32.57 2.17 11.22
N ILE A 104 -33.41 1.30 10.64
CA ILE A 104 -33.18 -0.16 10.64
C ILE A 104 -31.86 -0.51 9.96
N ALA A 105 -31.56 0.10 8.80
CA ALA A 105 -30.30 -0.11 8.10
C ALA A 105 -29.09 0.30 8.95
N LYS A 106 -29.18 1.44 9.65
CA LYS A 106 -28.15 1.92 10.58
C LYS A 106 -27.96 0.96 11.76
N GLN A 107 -29.05 0.49 12.35
CA GLN A 107 -29.01 -0.49 13.45
C GLN A 107 -28.35 -1.80 13.00
N ARG A 108 -28.74 -2.34 11.84
CA ARG A 108 -28.13 -3.56 11.28
C ARG A 108 -26.65 -3.38 10.97
N TRP A 109 -26.26 -2.24 10.40
CA TRP A 109 -24.84 -1.94 10.18
C TRP A 109 -24.05 -1.85 11.50
N ASN A 110 -24.61 -1.20 12.51
CA ASN A 110 -24.00 -1.15 13.84
C ASN A 110 -23.86 -2.55 14.47
N ARG A 111 -24.84 -3.44 14.26
CA ARG A 111 -24.73 -4.86 14.69
C ARG A 111 -23.58 -5.58 13.98
N ILE A 112 -23.45 -5.41 12.66
CA ILE A 112 -22.31 -5.95 11.90
C ILE A 112 -20.99 -5.41 12.47
N GLY A 113 -20.92 -4.10 12.73
CA GLY A 113 -19.76 -3.46 13.35
C GLY A 113 -19.42 -4.05 14.72
N ALA A 114 -20.43 -4.30 15.56
CA ALA A 114 -20.24 -4.92 16.87
C ALA A 114 -19.66 -6.34 16.76
N VAL A 115 -20.20 -7.18 15.87
CA VAL A 115 -19.68 -8.54 15.62
C VAL A 115 -18.22 -8.49 15.14
N MET A 116 -17.92 -7.61 14.20
CA MET A 116 -16.57 -7.43 13.65
C MET A 116 -15.56 -6.88 14.67
N GLY A 117 -16.04 -6.14 15.67
CA GLY A 117 -15.23 -5.55 16.74
C GLY A 117 -14.98 -6.42 17.98
N LYS A 118 -15.63 -7.59 18.10
CA LYS A 118 -15.44 -8.51 19.25
C LYS A 118 -13.98 -8.97 19.36
N ARG A 119 -13.34 -8.91 20.53
CA ARG A 119 -11.92 -9.33 20.70
C ARG A 119 -11.74 -10.83 20.88
N ASP A 120 -12.72 -11.47 21.49
CA ASP A 120 -12.76 -12.87 21.89
C ASP A 120 -13.16 -13.83 20.75
N VAL A 121 -13.54 -13.28 19.59
CA VAL A 121 -13.92 -14.03 18.39
C VAL A 121 -12.77 -14.04 17.41
N ARG A 122 -12.31 -15.23 17.00
CA ARG A 122 -11.27 -15.36 15.97
C ARG A 122 -11.85 -15.07 14.59
N LYS A 123 -11.18 -14.20 13.84
CA LYS A 123 -11.62 -13.80 12.51
C LYS A 123 -10.48 -14.03 11.55
N PHE A 124 -10.79 -14.53 10.36
CA PHE A 124 -9.79 -14.84 9.36
C PHE A 124 -10.15 -14.18 8.04
N THR A 125 -9.16 -13.64 7.36
CA THR A 125 -9.35 -13.09 6.02
C THR A 125 -8.06 -13.16 5.21
N TRP A 126 -8.14 -12.85 3.93
CA TRP A 126 -6.98 -12.72 3.06
C TRP A 126 -6.77 -11.24 2.72
N ASP A 127 -5.55 -10.74 2.86
CA ASP A 127 -5.20 -9.34 2.58
C ASP A 127 -6.06 -8.38 3.44
N LEU A 128 -5.85 -8.46 4.75
CA LEU A 128 -6.63 -7.77 5.78
C LEU A 128 -6.48 -6.25 5.67
N LYS A 129 -5.31 -5.75 5.26
CA LYS A 129 -5.01 -4.32 5.20
C LYS A 129 -6.04 -3.56 4.36
N VAL A 130 -6.32 -4.00 3.13
CA VAL A 130 -7.30 -3.32 2.27
C VAL A 130 -8.72 -3.45 2.83
N GLN A 131 -9.04 -4.56 3.50
CA GLN A 131 -10.35 -4.76 4.12
C GLN A 131 -10.58 -3.82 5.30
N ILE A 132 -9.55 -3.54 6.10
CA ILE A 132 -9.59 -2.50 7.15
C ILE A 132 -9.86 -1.14 6.52
N GLN A 133 -9.16 -0.78 5.45
CA GLN A 133 -9.32 0.52 4.79
C GLN A 133 -10.76 0.75 4.29
N VAL A 134 -11.37 -0.29 3.72
CA VAL A 134 -12.77 -0.28 3.26
C VAL A 134 -13.73 -0.11 4.44
N LEU A 135 -13.51 -0.83 5.55
CA LEU A 135 -14.38 -0.77 6.74
C LEU A 135 -14.24 0.53 7.53
N LYS A 136 -13.10 1.21 7.46
CA LYS A 136 -12.90 2.53 8.09
C LYS A 136 -13.63 3.64 7.36
N ASN A 137 -13.78 3.54 6.03
CA ASN A 137 -14.50 4.54 5.22
C ASN A 137 -15.53 3.88 4.28
N PRO A 138 -16.56 3.23 4.83
CA PRO A 138 -17.52 2.46 4.05
C PRO A 138 -18.56 3.38 3.38
N ALA A 139 -18.51 3.51 2.06
CA ALA A 139 -19.53 4.22 1.29
C ALA A 139 -20.41 3.28 0.48
N ILE A 140 -21.71 3.56 0.43
CA ILE A 140 -22.66 2.83 -0.43
C ILE A 140 -23.35 3.80 -1.38
N SER A 141 -23.51 3.40 -2.64
CA SER A 141 -24.28 4.15 -3.63
C SER A 141 -25.78 4.14 -3.33
N ILE A 142 -26.38 5.34 -3.25
CA ILE A 142 -27.81 5.54 -2.98
C ILE A 142 -28.67 5.09 -4.16
N GLN A 143 -28.12 5.09 -5.38
CA GLN A 143 -28.82 4.55 -6.55
C GLN A 143 -29.16 3.07 -6.37
N ARG A 144 -28.42 2.34 -5.52
CA ARG A 144 -28.70 0.94 -5.18
C ARG A 144 -29.72 0.79 -4.05
N PHE A 145 -30.00 1.86 -3.29
CA PHE A 145 -31.06 1.95 -2.28
C PHE A 145 -32.44 2.22 -2.92
N GLY A 146 -32.86 1.45 -3.92
CA GLY A 146 -34.22 1.43 -4.49
C GLY A 146 -35.06 2.73 -4.38
N SER A 147 -36.25 2.64 -3.76
CA SER A 147 -37.22 3.74 -3.58
C SER A 147 -36.79 4.82 -2.57
N LEU A 148 -35.63 4.68 -1.89
CA LEU A 148 -35.13 5.68 -0.95
C LEU A 148 -34.45 6.88 -1.61
N ASN A 149 -34.22 6.86 -2.92
CA ASN A 149 -33.63 7.98 -3.65
C ASN A 149 -34.42 9.29 -3.46
N LEU A 150 -35.74 9.19 -3.27
CA LEU A 150 -36.61 10.35 -2.99
C LEU A 150 -36.53 10.78 -1.52
N ALA A 151 -36.40 9.84 -0.59
CA ALA A 151 -36.41 10.09 0.84
C ALA A 151 -35.09 10.63 1.39
N VAL A 152 -33.95 10.20 0.83
CA VAL A 152 -32.63 10.71 1.19
C VAL A 152 -32.51 12.20 0.85
N LYS A 153 -33.10 12.64 -0.27
CA LYS A 153 -33.23 14.07 -0.61
C LYS A 153 -34.10 14.84 0.39
N THR A 154 -35.12 14.20 0.97
CA THR A 154 -36.00 14.81 1.99
C THR A 154 -35.38 14.83 3.39
N MET A 155 -34.40 13.98 3.67
CA MET A 155 -33.82 13.79 5.01
C MET A 155 -32.59 14.66 5.32
N ALA A 156 -32.16 15.54 4.40
CA ALA A 156 -30.97 16.39 4.58
C ALA A 156 -29.71 15.58 5.01
N LEU A 157 -29.58 14.35 4.52
CA LEU A 157 -28.39 13.53 4.76
C LEU A 157 -27.22 14.10 3.96
N GLU A 158 -26.06 14.28 4.61
CA GLU A 158 -24.83 14.68 3.92
C GLU A 158 -24.38 13.56 2.98
N LEU A 159 -24.49 13.83 1.67
CA LEU A 159 -24.08 12.90 0.63
C LEU A 159 -22.72 13.28 0.09
N ILE A 160 -21.87 12.28 -0.10
CA ILE A 160 -20.63 12.45 -0.84
C ILE A 160 -20.95 12.41 -2.33
N ASP A 161 -20.48 13.42 -3.07
CA ASP A 161 -20.65 13.56 -4.52
C ASP A 161 -22.12 13.41 -4.98
N SER A 162 -23.05 13.80 -4.10
CA SER A 162 -24.51 13.70 -4.28
C SER A 162 -25.06 12.28 -4.55
N SER A 163 -24.24 11.23 -4.41
CA SER A 163 -24.57 9.88 -4.87
C SER A 163 -24.24 8.77 -3.86
N TYR A 164 -23.42 9.07 -2.85
CA TYR A 164 -22.92 8.10 -1.89
C TYR A 164 -23.26 8.48 -0.45
N TYR A 165 -23.64 7.48 0.33
CA TYR A 165 -23.86 7.60 1.76
C TYR A 165 -22.72 6.92 2.53
N MET A 166 -22.15 7.62 3.51
CA MET A 166 -21.14 7.09 4.42
C MET A 166 -21.81 6.35 5.58
N LEU A 167 -21.50 5.07 5.70
CA LEU A 167 -21.82 4.29 6.89
C LEU A 167 -20.83 4.61 8.01
N SER A 168 -21.20 4.27 9.25
CA SER A 168 -20.29 4.43 10.40
C SER A 168 -19.04 3.56 10.23
N PRO A 169 -17.84 4.05 10.58
CA PRO A 169 -16.62 3.24 10.53
C PRO A 169 -16.72 1.98 11.37
N VAL A 170 -16.26 0.85 10.83
CA VAL A 170 -16.16 -0.43 11.54
C VAL A 170 -14.70 -0.70 11.88
N HIS A 171 -14.43 -0.84 13.17
CA HIS A 171 -13.10 -1.18 13.68
C HIS A 171 -13.04 -2.68 13.93
N VAL A 172 -12.28 -3.39 13.09
CA VAL A 172 -12.07 -4.83 13.26
C VAL A 172 -11.03 -5.11 14.34
N GLN A 173 -11.25 -6.15 15.13
CA GLN A 173 -10.31 -6.60 16.16
C GLN A 173 -10.19 -8.12 16.15
N GLY A 174 -9.01 -8.63 16.49
CA GLY A 174 -8.74 -10.07 16.53
C GLY A 174 -8.83 -10.75 15.16
N VAL A 175 -8.49 -10.03 14.07
CA VAL A 175 -8.48 -10.59 12.72
C VAL A 175 -7.07 -11.05 12.36
N ILE A 176 -6.98 -12.26 11.84
CA ILE A 176 -5.77 -12.89 11.36
C ILE A 176 -5.76 -12.85 9.84
N ASP A 177 -4.70 -12.29 9.28
CA ASP A 177 -4.47 -12.24 7.84
C ASP A 177 -3.76 -13.52 7.38
N MET A 178 -4.47 -14.32 6.60
CA MET A 178 -3.95 -15.57 6.04
C MET A 178 -2.91 -15.34 4.95
N CYS A 179 -2.85 -14.14 4.37
CA CYS A 179 -1.75 -13.76 3.46
C CYS A 179 -0.43 -13.64 4.23
N ILE A 180 -0.45 -12.96 5.37
CA ILE A 180 0.73 -12.82 6.24
C ILE A 180 1.10 -14.17 6.85
N ALA A 181 0.11 -14.97 7.26
CA ALA A 181 0.34 -16.34 7.71
C ALA A 181 1.05 -17.20 6.64
N ALA A 182 0.71 -17.05 5.37
CA ALA A 182 1.40 -17.74 4.29
C ALA A 182 2.82 -17.20 4.09
N TRP A 183 2.99 -15.87 4.15
CA TRP A 183 4.29 -15.23 3.98
C TRP A 183 5.28 -15.56 5.09
N ILE A 184 4.87 -15.55 6.36
CA ILE A 184 5.78 -15.82 7.50
C ILE A 184 6.34 -17.25 7.46
N LEU A 185 5.57 -18.19 6.90
CA LEU A 185 6.03 -19.57 6.67
C LEU A 185 7.05 -19.66 5.53
N TRP A 186 6.92 -18.82 4.50
CA TRP A 186 7.74 -18.89 3.28
C TRP A 186 8.04 -17.50 2.69
N PRO A 187 8.85 -16.67 3.36
CA PRO A 187 9.04 -15.27 2.99
C PRO A 187 9.82 -15.10 1.67
N ASP A 188 10.51 -16.14 1.19
CA ASP A 188 11.27 -16.12 -0.07
C ASP A 188 10.42 -16.31 -1.33
N GLU A 189 9.22 -16.88 -1.20
CA GLU A 189 8.43 -17.38 -2.33
C GLU A 189 7.48 -16.34 -2.94
N GLU A 190 6.98 -15.41 -2.13
CA GLU A 190 6.05 -14.37 -2.56
C GLU A 190 6.76 -13.02 -2.56
N ARG A 191 6.98 -12.48 -3.76
CA ARG A 191 7.64 -11.17 -3.97
C ARG A 191 6.73 -10.19 -4.69
N SER A 192 5.49 -10.58 -4.98
CA SER A 192 4.58 -9.72 -5.71
C SER A 192 3.85 -8.78 -4.76
N SER A 193 3.49 -7.62 -5.29
CA SER A 193 2.66 -6.65 -4.60
C SER A 193 1.20 -7.08 -4.42
N ASN A 194 0.78 -8.13 -5.13
CA ASN A 194 -0.61 -8.60 -5.15
C ASN A 194 -0.66 -10.09 -4.79
N PRO A 195 -0.76 -10.41 -3.50
CA PRO A 195 -0.76 -11.79 -3.02
C PRO A 195 -1.89 -12.61 -3.64
N ASN A 196 -1.52 -13.72 -4.29
CA ASN A 196 -2.47 -14.50 -5.07
C ASN A 196 -2.98 -15.72 -4.29
N LEU A 197 -4.16 -15.57 -3.69
CA LEU A 197 -4.83 -16.65 -2.95
C LEU A 197 -5.05 -17.92 -3.79
N GLU A 198 -5.37 -17.81 -5.08
CA GLU A 198 -5.59 -18.98 -5.93
C GLU A 198 -4.31 -19.78 -6.16
N LYS A 199 -3.18 -19.08 -6.28
CA LYS A 199 -1.85 -19.70 -6.40
C LYS A 199 -1.51 -20.47 -5.13
N GLU A 200 -1.71 -19.87 -3.95
CA GLU A 200 -1.48 -20.56 -2.67
C GLU A 200 -2.43 -21.75 -2.47
N VAL A 201 -3.72 -21.61 -2.80
CA VAL A 201 -4.67 -22.73 -2.76
C VAL A 201 -4.22 -23.90 -3.61
N LYS A 202 -3.78 -23.65 -4.86
CA LYS A 202 -3.29 -24.70 -5.77
C LYS A 202 -1.98 -25.33 -5.28
N LYS A 203 -1.13 -24.55 -4.62
CA LYS A 203 0.18 -25.00 -4.16
C LYS A 203 0.10 -25.79 -2.85
N ARG A 204 -0.76 -25.38 -1.92
CA ARG A 204 -0.78 -25.88 -0.54
C ARG A 204 -1.85 -26.92 -0.27
N LEU A 205 -2.93 -26.95 -1.05
CA LEU A 205 -4.02 -27.91 -0.87
C LEU A 205 -3.89 -29.06 -1.85
N SER A 206 -4.43 -30.23 -1.49
CA SER A 206 -4.59 -31.34 -2.44
C SER A 206 -5.49 -30.93 -3.60
N SER A 207 -5.35 -31.58 -4.77
CA SER A 207 -6.17 -31.30 -5.95
C SER A 207 -7.67 -31.35 -5.64
N GLU A 208 -8.10 -32.28 -4.78
CA GLU A 208 -9.49 -32.45 -4.36
C GLU A 208 -9.97 -31.29 -3.46
N ALA A 209 -9.16 -30.89 -2.48
CA ALA A 209 -9.47 -29.79 -1.57
C ALA A 209 -9.44 -28.44 -2.29
N ALA A 210 -8.46 -28.21 -3.16
CA ALA A 210 -8.40 -27.04 -4.04
C ALA A 210 -9.61 -27.02 -4.98
N ALA A 211 -9.99 -28.15 -5.58
CA ALA A 211 -11.18 -28.24 -6.42
C ALA A 211 -12.46 -28.01 -5.62
N ALA A 212 -12.57 -28.47 -4.37
CA ALA A 212 -13.71 -28.19 -3.50
C ALA A 212 -13.81 -26.68 -3.19
N ALA A 213 -12.72 -26.05 -2.77
CA ALA A 213 -12.65 -24.61 -2.54
C ALA A 213 -12.97 -23.79 -3.81
N ASN A 214 -12.55 -24.26 -4.99
CA ASN A 214 -12.80 -23.63 -6.28
C ASN A 214 -14.16 -23.96 -6.91
N ARG A 215 -14.80 -25.08 -6.54
CA ARG A 215 -16.15 -25.46 -6.99
C ARG A 215 -17.20 -24.45 -6.52
N HIS A 216 -16.90 -23.77 -5.41
CA HIS A 216 -17.58 -22.54 -5.00
C HIS A 216 -17.36 -21.36 -5.97
N GLY A 217 -16.79 -21.51 -7.17
CA GLY A 217 -16.64 -20.44 -8.16
C GLY A 217 -17.49 -20.64 -9.43
N ARG A 218 -17.94 -21.87 -9.71
CA ARG A 218 -18.74 -22.21 -10.90
C ARG A 218 -20.22 -22.38 -10.57
N TRP A 219 -20.78 -21.49 -9.75
CA TRP A 219 -22.21 -21.53 -9.45
C TRP A 219 -23.03 -21.13 -10.66
N LYS A 220 -23.41 -22.14 -11.46
CA LYS A 220 -24.44 -22.03 -12.49
C LYS A 220 -25.72 -21.52 -11.80
N ASN A 221 -26.07 -20.27 -12.11
CA ASN A 221 -27.42 -19.72 -12.09
C ASN A 221 -28.00 -19.02 -10.84
N GLN A 222 -27.30 -18.79 -9.71
CA GLN A 222 -27.96 -18.11 -8.56
C GLN A 222 -27.43 -16.74 -8.11
N MET A 223 -26.22 -16.27 -8.48
CA MET A 223 -25.71 -14.98 -7.99
C MET A 223 -24.80 -14.24 -8.99
N ARG A 224 -25.31 -13.95 -10.20
CA ARG A 224 -24.54 -13.41 -11.36
C ARG A 224 -23.61 -12.20 -11.11
N ARG A 225 -23.76 -11.41 -10.04
CA ARG A 225 -22.87 -10.26 -9.73
C ARG A 225 -21.94 -10.48 -8.53
N ALA A 226 -22.42 -11.06 -7.43
CA ALA A 226 -21.60 -11.34 -6.24
C ALA A 226 -20.63 -12.53 -6.45
N ALA A 227 -21.06 -13.55 -7.20
CA ALA A 227 -20.18 -14.64 -7.64
C ALA A 227 -19.16 -14.19 -8.72
N HIS A 228 -19.37 -13.03 -9.35
CA HIS A 228 -18.49 -12.52 -10.41
C HIS A 228 -17.27 -11.75 -9.88
N ASN A 229 -17.36 -11.11 -8.70
CA ASN A 229 -16.20 -10.45 -8.07
C ASN A 229 -15.23 -11.47 -7.41
N GLY A 230 -15.74 -12.65 -7.05
CA GLY A 230 -14.92 -13.71 -6.44
C GLY A 230 -14.80 -13.66 -4.92
N CYS A 231 -15.46 -12.72 -4.22
CA CYS A 231 -15.43 -12.64 -2.74
C CYS A 231 -15.87 -13.93 -2.04
N CYS A 232 -16.99 -14.53 -2.45
CA CYS A 232 -17.46 -15.82 -1.90
C CYS A 232 -16.48 -16.97 -2.18
N ARG A 233 -15.74 -16.91 -3.29
CA ARG A 233 -14.69 -17.88 -3.61
C ARG A 233 -13.48 -17.66 -2.70
N ARG A 234 -13.03 -16.40 -2.53
CA ARG A 234 -11.91 -16.04 -1.66
C ARG A 234 -12.15 -16.42 -0.20
N VAL A 235 -13.33 -16.19 0.35
CA VAL A 235 -13.62 -16.60 1.74
C VAL A 235 -13.59 -18.13 1.90
N ALA A 236 -14.14 -18.87 0.94
CA ALA A 236 -14.12 -20.34 0.95
C ALA A 236 -12.69 -20.89 0.84
N GLN A 237 -11.88 -20.30 -0.05
CA GLN A 237 -10.46 -20.59 -0.21
C GLN A 237 -9.65 -20.28 1.06
N THR A 238 -9.90 -19.12 1.67
CA THR A 238 -9.25 -18.70 2.91
C THR A 238 -9.54 -19.69 4.03
N ARG A 239 -10.80 -20.11 4.19
CA ARG A 239 -11.18 -21.14 5.16
C ARG A 239 -10.45 -22.47 4.91
N ALA A 240 -10.43 -22.93 3.67
CA ALA A 240 -9.76 -24.18 3.32
C ALA A 240 -8.24 -24.12 3.62
N LEU A 241 -7.61 -23.01 3.24
CA LEU A 241 -6.18 -22.78 3.42
C LEU A 241 -5.80 -22.65 4.90
N CYS A 242 -6.63 -21.98 5.71
CA CYS A 242 -6.43 -21.81 7.15
C CYS A 242 -6.14 -23.12 7.87
N SER A 243 -6.93 -24.17 7.57
CA SER A 243 -6.77 -25.48 8.22
C SER A 243 -5.38 -26.11 8.04
N VAL A 244 -4.69 -25.81 6.93
CA VAL A 244 -3.35 -26.31 6.62
C VAL A 244 -2.29 -25.37 7.19
N LEU A 245 -2.41 -24.07 6.92
CA LEU A 245 -1.43 -23.07 7.37
C LEU A 245 -1.35 -23.00 8.89
N TRP A 246 -2.49 -23.10 9.59
CA TRP A 246 -2.52 -23.01 11.04
C TRP A 246 -1.76 -24.17 11.71
N LYS A 247 -1.85 -25.38 11.13
CA LYS A 247 -1.07 -26.54 11.62
C LYS A 247 0.43 -26.33 11.45
N LEU A 248 0.83 -25.76 10.31
CA LEU A 248 2.24 -25.45 10.03
C LEU A 248 2.77 -24.33 10.94
N LEU A 249 1.98 -23.29 11.17
CA LEU A 249 2.36 -22.21 12.09
C LEU A 249 2.61 -22.72 13.51
N ILE A 250 1.80 -23.68 13.97
CA ILE A 250 1.99 -24.32 15.28
C ILE A 250 3.27 -25.17 15.26
N SER A 251 3.50 -25.98 14.21
CA SER A 251 4.68 -26.86 14.16
C SER A 251 6.00 -26.10 14.06
N GLU A 252 6.00 -24.93 13.41
CA GLU A 252 7.17 -24.07 13.25
C GLU A 252 7.29 -23.01 14.38
N GLU A 253 6.42 -23.05 15.39
CA GLU A 253 6.42 -22.12 16.54
C GLU A 253 6.27 -20.63 16.15
N LEU A 254 5.61 -20.32 15.02
CA LEU A 254 5.50 -18.97 14.47
C LEU A 254 4.28 -18.17 14.96
N ILE A 255 3.41 -18.79 15.76
CA ILE A 255 2.16 -18.17 16.23
C ILE A 255 2.42 -16.89 17.03
N GLU A 256 3.44 -16.87 17.89
CA GLU A 256 3.76 -15.69 18.70
C GLU A 256 4.21 -14.52 17.82
N ALA A 257 5.16 -14.75 16.91
CA ALA A 257 5.64 -13.71 15.98
C ALA A 257 4.49 -13.17 15.11
N LEU A 258 3.64 -14.05 14.58
CA LEU A 258 2.47 -13.67 13.80
C LEU A 258 1.52 -12.77 14.63
N MET A 259 1.12 -13.23 15.81
CA MET A 259 0.06 -12.57 16.59
C MET A 259 0.52 -11.33 17.36
N SER A 260 1.79 -11.27 17.76
CA SER A 260 2.34 -10.16 18.56
C SER A 260 2.99 -9.05 17.73
N ILE A 261 3.52 -9.37 16.54
CA ILE A 261 4.24 -8.43 15.69
C ILE A 261 3.45 -8.14 14.42
N GLU A 262 3.23 -9.18 13.59
CA GLU A 262 2.76 -8.97 12.22
C GLU A 262 1.29 -8.55 12.13
N ILE A 263 0.39 -9.23 12.87
CA ILE A 263 -1.04 -8.92 12.84
C ILE A 263 -1.36 -7.52 13.41
N PRO A 264 -0.80 -7.08 14.55
CA PRO A 264 -0.99 -5.71 15.02
C PRO A 264 -0.50 -4.66 14.03
N LEU A 265 0.63 -4.92 13.35
CA LEU A 265 1.23 -4.01 12.37
C LEU A 265 0.29 -3.72 11.19
N VAL A 266 -0.53 -4.68 10.76
CA VAL A 266 -1.51 -4.47 9.66
C VAL A 266 -2.42 -3.28 9.89
N ASN A 267 -2.91 -3.10 11.13
CA ASN A 267 -3.79 -1.99 11.46
C ASN A 267 -3.06 -0.65 11.37
N VAL A 268 -1.82 -0.60 11.84
CA VAL A 268 -0.96 0.59 11.77
C VAL A 268 -0.70 0.95 10.31
N LEU A 269 -0.33 -0.02 9.47
CA LEU A 269 -0.08 0.21 8.05
C LEU A 269 -1.34 0.66 7.31
N ALA A 270 -2.49 0.04 7.58
CA ALA A 270 -3.77 0.46 7.01
C ALA A 270 -4.09 1.93 7.34
N ASP A 271 -3.84 2.34 8.60
CA ASP A 271 -4.02 3.72 9.05
C ASP A 271 -3.04 4.69 8.41
N MET A 272 -1.75 4.33 8.33
CA MET A 272 -0.73 5.14 7.67
C MET A 272 -1.07 5.38 6.20
N GLU A 273 -1.54 4.37 5.46
CA GLU A 273 -1.93 4.52 4.06
C GLU A 273 -3.17 5.40 3.89
N VAL A 274 -4.16 5.27 4.77
CA VAL A 274 -5.37 6.11 4.73
C VAL A 274 -5.04 7.56 5.08
N TRP A 275 -4.15 7.80 6.04
CA TRP A 275 -3.73 9.13 6.45
C TRP A 275 -2.87 9.82 5.39
N GLY A 276 -1.87 9.13 4.85
CA GLY A 276 -0.91 9.67 3.90
C GLY A 276 0.07 10.69 4.51
N ILE A 277 0.76 11.44 3.67
CA ILE A 277 1.67 12.52 4.05
C ILE A 277 1.33 13.79 3.26
N GLY A 278 1.39 14.96 3.89
CA GLY A 278 1.12 16.22 3.21
C GLY A 278 2.25 16.61 2.26
N VAL A 279 1.90 17.37 1.22
CA VAL A 279 2.83 17.81 0.18
C VAL A 279 2.67 19.30 -0.13
N ASP A 280 3.79 20.03 -0.16
CA ASP A 280 3.87 21.34 -0.80
C ASP A 280 3.96 21.17 -2.33
N MET A 281 2.79 21.11 -2.96
CA MET A 281 2.68 20.96 -4.40
C MET A 281 3.27 22.15 -5.16
N GLU A 282 3.12 23.36 -4.62
CA GLU A 282 3.59 24.58 -5.28
C GLU A 282 5.13 24.63 -5.28
N GLY A 283 5.75 24.34 -4.13
CA GLY A 283 7.20 24.19 -4.01
C GLY A 283 7.76 23.13 -4.94
N CYS A 284 7.08 21.97 -5.02
CA CYS A 284 7.45 20.91 -5.93
C CYS A 284 7.39 21.37 -7.41
N LEU A 285 6.33 22.05 -7.84
CA LEU A 285 6.21 22.56 -9.22
C LEU A 285 7.27 23.61 -9.55
N ARG A 286 7.59 24.52 -8.62
CA ARG A 286 8.70 25.48 -8.79
C ARG A 286 10.04 24.77 -8.98
N ALA A 287 10.34 23.78 -8.13
CA ALA A 287 11.57 22.98 -8.25
C ALA A 287 11.64 22.24 -9.60
N ARG A 288 10.52 21.66 -10.06
CA ARG A 288 10.46 21.03 -11.39
C ARG A 288 10.77 21.99 -12.52
N HIS A 289 10.29 23.24 -12.44
CA HIS A 289 10.58 24.24 -13.45
C HIS A 289 12.08 24.57 -13.50
N VAL A 290 12.73 24.77 -12.34
CA VAL A 290 14.17 25.04 -12.26
C VAL A 290 14.98 23.88 -12.82
N LEU A 291 14.68 22.64 -12.41
CA LEU A 291 15.35 21.44 -12.91
C LEU A 291 15.17 21.29 -14.43
N GLY A 292 13.97 21.53 -14.95
CA GLY A 292 13.71 21.48 -16.39
C GLY A 292 14.55 22.48 -17.19
N ARG A 293 14.79 23.69 -16.66
CA ARG A 293 15.70 24.66 -17.30
C ARG A 293 17.13 24.17 -17.30
N LYS A 294 17.62 23.70 -16.15
CA LYS A 294 19.00 23.19 -16.01
C LYS A 294 19.27 21.97 -16.89
N LEU A 295 18.33 21.04 -17.00
CA LEU A 295 18.47 19.86 -17.86
C LEU A 295 18.61 20.24 -19.33
N ARG A 296 17.79 21.18 -19.84
CA ARG A 296 17.94 21.69 -21.21
C ARG A 296 19.28 22.36 -21.46
N TYR A 297 19.82 23.06 -20.45
CA TYR A 297 21.16 23.63 -20.54
C TYR A 297 22.23 22.53 -20.63
N LEU A 298 22.20 21.55 -19.73
CA LEU A 298 23.16 20.43 -19.72
C LEU A 298 23.10 19.60 -21.01
N GLU A 299 21.91 19.44 -21.59
CA GLU A 299 21.73 18.76 -22.87
C GLU A 299 22.44 19.51 -24.02
N LYS A 300 22.27 20.84 -24.10
CA LYS A 300 23.00 21.67 -25.08
C LYS A 300 24.51 21.63 -24.88
N GLU A 301 24.98 21.69 -23.63
CA GLU A 301 26.41 21.59 -23.32
C GLU A 301 26.96 20.21 -23.70
N ALA A 302 26.23 19.13 -23.42
CA ALA A 302 26.63 17.79 -23.84
C ALA A 302 26.74 17.67 -25.37
N TYR A 303 25.80 18.27 -26.12
CA TYR A 303 25.85 18.28 -27.59
C TYR A 303 27.05 19.04 -28.12
N LYS A 304 27.36 20.20 -27.51
CA LYS A 304 28.54 21.00 -27.85
C LYS A 304 29.84 20.23 -27.60
N LEU A 305 29.93 19.53 -26.46
CA LEU A 305 31.12 18.75 -26.09
C LEU A 305 31.25 17.47 -26.92
N ALA A 306 30.14 16.86 -27.36
CA ALA A 306 30.15 15.68 -28.21
C ALA A 306 30.30 16.02 -29.71
N GLY A 307 29.96 17.24 -30.14
CA GLY A 307 29.89 17.60 -31.56
C GLY A 307 28.69 17.00 -32.31
N MET A 308 27.76 16.37 -31.59
CA MET A 308 26.56 15.75 -32.16
C MET A 308 25.41 15.72 -31.16
N THR A 309 24.19 15.51 -31.66
CA THR A 309 23.00 15.32 -30.83
C THR A 309 22.80 13.85 -30.47
N PHE A 310 22.32 13.58 -29.26
CA PHE A 310 22.02 12.23 -28.76
C PHE A 310 21.09 12.29 -27.54
N SER A 311 20.53 11.15 -27.12
CA SER A 311 19.72 11.10 -25.90
C SER A 311 20.58 10.92 -24.65
N LEU A 312 20.45 11.83 -23.68
CA LEU A 312 21.03 11.67 -22.34
C LEU A 312 20.16 10.80 -21.41
N TYR A 313 18.93 10.47 -21.82
CA TYR A 313 18.01 9.61 -21.07
C TYR A 313 18.27 8.12 -21.32
N THR A 314 18.81 7.77 -22.49
CA THR A 314 19.07 6.37 -22.86
C THR A 314 20.52 6.01 -22.58
N ALA A 315 20.75 4.98 -21.77
CA ALA A 315 22.09 4.53 -21.42
C ALA A 315 22.90 4.05 -22.64
N ALA A 316 22.23 3.42 -23.62
CA ALA A 316 22.82 2.96 -24.87
C ALA A 316 23.37 4.12 -25.73
N ASP A 317 22.59 5.18 -25.90
CA ASP A 317 23.01 6.36 -26.69
C ASP A 317 24.19 7.06 -26.02
N THR A 318 24.16 7.22 -24.70
CA THR A 318 25.30 7.74 -23.95
C THR A 318 26.53 6.85 -24.10
N ALA A 319 26.37 5.53 -24.03
CA ALA A 319 27.49 4.59 -24.19
C ALA A 319 28.10 4.67 -25.60
N ASN A 320 27.27 4.79 -26.63
CA ASN A 320 27.72 4.96 -28.01
C ASN A 320 28.56 6.24 -28.17
N VAL A 321 28.08 7.37 -27.63
CA VAL A 321 28.83 8.64 -27.69
C VAL A 321 30.15 8.54 -26.93
N LEU A 322 30.16 8.01 -25.70
CA LEU A 322 31.37 7.95 -24.89
C LEU A 322 32.43 7.02 -25.49
N TYR A 323 32.05 5.81 -25.90
CA TYR A 323 33.02 4.76 -26.22
C TYR A 323 33.27 4.58 -27.71
N VAL A 324 32.30 4.91 -28.58
CA VAL A 324 32.44 4.76 -30.03
C VAL A 324 32.82 6.09 -30.67
N HIS A 325 32.09 7.17 -30.35
CA HIS A 325 32.32 8.48 -30.97
C HIS A 325 33.54 9.19 -30.36
N LEU A 326 33.54 9.40 -29.04
CA LEU A 326 34.63 10.05 -28.32
C LEU A 326 35.80 9.11 -28.01
N LYS A 327 35.62 7.80 -28.23
CA LYS A 327 36.65 6.75 -28.06
C LYS A 327 37.30 6.76 -26.67
N LEU A 328 36.53 7.06 -25.63
CA LEU A 328 37.01 6.99 -24.25
C LEU A 328 37.28 5.53 -23.85
N PRO A 329 38.24 5.28 -22.93
CA PRO A 329 38.53 3.93 -22.46
C PRO A 329 37.30 3.34 -21.77
N ILE A 330 37.08 2.04 -21.92
CA ILE A 330 36.03 1.33 -21.20
C ILE A 330 36.63 0.76 -19.90
N PRO A 331 36.11 1.12 -18.72
CA PRO A 331 36.64 0.59 -17.47
C PRO A 331 36.52 -0.94 -17.38
N GLU A 332 37.54 -1.59 -16.81
CA GLU A 332 37.62 -3.05 -16.72
C GLU A 332 36.42 -3.65 -15.97
N GLY A 333 35.84 -4.73 -16.52
CA GLY A 333 34.67 -5.40 -15.94
C GLY A 333 33.32 -4.78 -16.30
N TYR A 334 33.28 -3.55 -16.85
CA TYR A 334 32.03 -2.85 -17.18
C TYR A 334 31.46 -3.17 -18.58
N ASN A 335 32.10 -4.10 -19.30
CA ASN A 335 31.67 -4.65 -20.59
C ASN A 335 31.04 -6.05 -20.52
N LYS A 336 31.13 -6.74 -19.38
CA LYS A 336 30.76 -8.16 -19.32
C LYS A 336 29.24 -8.34 -19.28
N GLY A 337 28.70 -8.99 -20.32
CA GLY A 337 27.33 -9.52 -20.35
C GLY A 337 26.20 -8.52 -20.61
N LYS A 338 26.50 -7.28 -21.05
CA LYS A 338 25.49 -6.24 -21.35
C LYS A 338 25.51 -5.88 -22.85
N GLN A 339 24.35 -5.49 -23.39
CA GLN A 339 24.19 -5.09 -24.81
C GLN A 339 25.03 -3.85 -25.18
N HIS A 340 25.35 -3.01 -24.20
CA HIS A 340 26.26 -1.89 -24.32
C HIS A 340 27.14 -1.78 -23.05
N PRO A 341 28.32 -1.15 -23.14
CA PRO A 341 29.15 -0.88 -21.96
C PRO A 341 28.38 -0.09 -20.89
N SER A 342 28.69 -0.33 -19.61
CA SER A 342 28.01 0.39 -18.52
C SER A 342 28.31 1.89 -18.58
N THR A 343 27.32 2.71 -18.25
CA THR A 343 27.48 4.14 -18.01
C THR A 343 26.97 4.53 -16.63
N ASP A 344 26.87 3.57 -15.69
CA ASP A 344 26.43 3.88 -14.33
C ASP A 344 27.33 4.90 -13.61
N LYS A 345 26.89 5.38 -12.46
CA LYS A 345 27.58 6.42 -11.70
C LYS A 345 29.04 6.05 -11.40
N HIS A 346 29.30 4.78 -11.07
CA HIS A 346 30.65 4.33 -10.71
C HIS A 346 31.56 4.27 -11.95
N CYS A 347 31.04 3.77 -13.08
CA CYS A 347 31.75 3.77 -14.35
C CYS A 347 32.10 5.21 -14.79
N LEU A 348 31.14 6.14 -14.72
CA LEU A 348 31.39 7.56 -15.03
C LEU A 348 32.35 8.22 -14.04
N ASP A 349 32.43 7.75 -12.79
CA ASP A 349 33.41 8.25 -11.82
C ASP A 349 34.85 7.89 -12.20
N LEU A 350 35.07 6.69 -12.76
CA LEU A 350 36.38 6.25 -13.24
C LEU A 350 36.86 7.07 -14.45
N LEU A 351 35.91 7.59 -15.26
CA LEU A 351 36.19 8.37 -16.47
C LEU A 351 36.23 9.89 -16.24
N ARG A 352 36.12 10.35 -14.99
CA ARG A 352 35.92 11.77 -14.67
C ARG A 352 36.97 12.70 -15.29
N HIS A 353 38.22 12.24 -15.40
CA HIS A 353 39.34 13.02 -15.90
C HIS A 353 39.60 12.84 -17.40
N GLU A 354 38.88 11.93 -18.06
CA GLU A 354 39.10 11.60 -19.47
C GLU A 354 38.45 12.62 -20.42
N HIS A 355 37.28 13.15 -20.05
CA HIS A 355 36.58 14.11 -20.90
C HIS A 355 35.64 15.04 -20.11
N PRO A 356 35.54 16.34 -20.46
CA PRO A 356 34.65 17.30 -19.79
C PRO A 356 33.15 16.95 -19.91
N ILE A 357 32.75 16.07 -20.83
CA ILE A 357 31.35 15.62 -20.97
C ILE A 357 30.90 14.73 -19.81
N ILE A 358 31.82 14.05 -19.13
CA ILE A 358 31.53 13.09 -18.07
C ILE A 358 30.85 13.76 -16.87
N PRO A 359 31.37 14.86 -16.28
CA PRO A 359 30.65 15.56 -15.22
C PRO A 359 29.29 16.09 -15.67
N VAL A 360 29.14 16.56 -16.92
CA VAL A 360 27.86 17.03 -17.49
C VAL A 360 26.82 15.91 -17.51
N ILE A 361 27.19 14.72 -17.99
CA ILE A 361 26.30 13.54 -18.03
C ILE A 361 25.89 13.12 -16.61
N LYS A 362 26.85 13.10 -15.67
CA LYS A 362 26.57 12.74 -14.28
C LYS A 362 25.61 13.71 -13.61
N GLU A 363 25.82 15.01 -13.79
CA GLU A 363 24.91 16.05 -13.29
C GLU A 363 23.52 15.90 -13.92
N HIS A 364 23.45 15.76 -15.26
CA HIS A 364 22.19 15.55 -15.97
C HIS A 364 21.42 14.35 -15.43
N ARG A 365 22.06 13.19 -15.25
CA ARG A 365 21.39 11.98 -14.74
C ARG A 365 20.89 12.13 -13.32
N THR A 366 21.65 12.82 -12.47
CA THR A 366 21.23 13.10 -11.09
C THR A 366 19.98 13.98 -11.07
N LEU A 367 19.99 15.07 -11.83
CA LEU A 367 18.86 16.01 -11.92
C LEU A 367 17.65 15.41 -12.64
N ALA A 368 17.86 14.61 -13.68
CA ALA A 368 16.80 13.93 -14.41
C ALA A 368 16.10 12.88 -13.54
N LYS A 369 16.85 12.15 -12.71
CA LYS A 369 16.28 11.22 -11.72
C LYS A 369 15.43 11.96 -10.68
N LEU A 370 15.95 13.06 -10.13
CA LEU A 370 15.19 13.91 -9.20
C LEU A 370 13.89 14.43 -9.83
N LEU A 371 13.97 14.97 -11.06
CA LEU A 371 12.82 15.53 -11.77
C LEU A 371 11.79 14.47 -12.15
N ASN A 372 12.21 13.40 -12.83
CA ASN A 372 11.29 12.45 -13.46
C ASN A 372 10.81 11.37 -12.49
N CYS A 373 11.67 10.90 -11.59
CA CYS A 373 11.30 9.87 -10.62
C CYS A 373 10.65 10.53 -9.40
N THR A 374 11.40 11.27 -8.60
CA THR A 374 10.90 11.75 -7.30
C THR A 374 9.82 12.84 -7.46
N LEU A 375 10.15 13.98 -8.08
CA LEU A 375 9.17 15.07 -8.22
C LEU A 375 8.06 14.72 -9.22
N GLY A 376 8.38 13.91 -10.23
CA GLY A 376 7.44 13.32 -11.18
C GLY A 376 6.36 12.51 -10.48
N SER A 377 6.79 11.56 -9.64
CA SER A 377 5.91 10.72 -8.85
C SER A 377 5.06 11.52 -7.89
N ILE A 378 5.66 12.43 -7.11
CA ILE A 378 4.96 13.34 -6.19
C ILE A 378 3.82 14.07 -6.91
N CYS A 379 4.11 14.72 -8.05
CA CYS A 379 3.09 15.47 -8.78
C CYS A 379 1.99 14.59 -9.38
N SER A 380 2.34 13.38 -9.85
CA SER A 380 1.38 12.49 -10.52
C SER A 380 0.49 11.72 -9.54
N ARG A 381 0.94 11.54 -8.30
CA ARG A 381 0.26 10.71 -7.29
C ARG A 381 -0.37 11.50 -6.16
N ALA A 382 0.01 12.76 -5.97
CA ALA A 382 -0.59 13.60 -4.94
C ALA A 382 -2.04 13.92 -5.30
N ARG A 383 -2.88 13.96 -4.26
CA ARG A 383 -4.32 14.18 -4.37
C ARG A 383 -4.74 15.25 -3.39
N LEU A 384 -5.73 16.06 -3.76
CA LEU A 384 -6.22 17.11 -2.87
C LEU A 384 -7.14 16.47 -1.83
N SER A 385 -6.76 16.59 -0.56
CA SER A 385 -7.59 16.14 0.55
C SER A 385 -8.66 17.19 0.84
N MET A 386 -9.91 16.87 0.53
CA MET A 386 -11.04 17.79 0.79
C MET A 386 -11.22 18.11 2.29
N ARG A 387 -10.76 17.22 3.18
CA ARG A 387 -10.84 17.43 4.63
C ARG A 387 -9.84 18.48 5.13
N THR A 388 -8.64 18.48 4.57
CA THR A 388 -7.53 19.33 5.05
C THR A 388 -7.23 20.50 4.12
N GLN A 389 -7.79 20.50 2.91
CA GLN A 389 -7.47 21.43 1.83
C GLN A 389 -5.97 21.46 1.46
N LYS A 390 -5.26 20.36 1.74
CA LYS A 390 -3.85 20.15 1.38
C LYS A 390 -3.68 18.99 0.42
N TYR A 391 -2.63 19.02 -0.38
CA TYR A 391 -2.22 17.87 -1.18
C TYR A 391 -1.64 16.79 -0.27
N THR A 392 -2.04 15.54 -0.49
CA THR A 392 -1.54 14.38 0.24
C THR A 392 -1.06 13.28 -0.71
N LEU A 393 0.02 12.62 -0.32
CA LEU A 393 0.53 11.40 -0.95
C LEU A 393 0.22 10.21 -0.08
N HIS A 394 -0.08 9.09 -0.72
CA HIS A 394 -0.41 7.85 -0.05
C HIS A 394 0.37 6.73 -0.74
N GLY A 395 1.45 6.30 -0.11
CA GLY A 395 2.20 5.12 -0.51
C GLY A 395 1.44 3.84 -0.15
N HIS A 396 1.80 2.73 -0.78
CA HIS A 396 1.26 1.42 -0.45
C HIS A 396 2.35 0.55 0.17
N TRP A 397 2.20 0.21 1.45
CA TRP A 397 3.15 -0.58 2.24
C TRP A 397 3.00 -2.07 1.94
N LEU A 398 4.05 -2.71 1.45
CA LEU A 398 4.07 -4.15 1.25
C LEU A 398 4.70 -4.83 2.46
N GLN A 399 3.86 -5.44 3.30
CA GLN A 399 4.29 -6.18 4.47
C GLN A 399 4.87 -7.55 4.11
N THR A 400 4.39 -8.16 3.03
CA THR A 400 4.70 -9.56 2.63
C THR A 400 5.61 -9.67 1.41
N SER A 401 6.40 -8.63 1.10
CA SER A 401 7.19 -8.57 -0.15
C SER A 401 8.68 -8.89 0.02
N THR A 402 9.28 -8.61 1.17
CA THR A 402 10.72 -8.83 1.38
C THR A 402 10.96 -10.12 2.17
N ALA A 403 12.00 -10.86 1.78
CA ALA A 403 12.41 -12.07 2.49
C ALA A 403 12.89 -11.80 3.92
N THR A 404 13.47 -10.61 4.15
CA THR A 404 14.05 -10.21 5.44
C THR A 404 13.03 -9.76 6.48
N GLY A 405 11.75 -9.62 6.13
CA GLY A 405 10.72 -9.02 7.00
C GLY A 405 10.72 -7.49 7.05
N ARG A 406 11.58 -6.81 6.28
CA ARG A 406 11.50 -5.35 6.13
C ARG A 406 10.25 -4.96 5.35
N LEU A 407 9.61 -3.88 5.78
CA LEU A 407 8.55 -3.25 4.99
C LEU A 407 9.15 -2.67 3.70
N SER A 408 8.47 -2.90 2.58
CA SER A 408 8.73 -2.17 1.34
C SER A 408 7.52 -1.31 0.97
N MET A 409 7.68 -0.42 0.00
CA MET A 409 6.62 0.46 -0.46
C MET A 409 6.56 0.49 -2.00
N GLU A 410 5.35 0.43 -2.55
CA GLU A 410 5.13 0.67 -3.98
C GLU A 410 5.05 2.17 -4.31
N GLU A 411 5.08 2.47 -5.61
CA GLU A 411 5.07 3.85 -6.09
C GLU A 411 3.81 4.63 -5.63
N PRO A 412 3.95 5.82 -5.00
CA PRO A 412 5.19 6.56 -4.73
C PRO A 412 6.03 5.93 -3.61
N ASN A 413 7.26 5.48 -3.93
CA ASN A 413 8.13 4.85 -2.94
C ASN A 413 8.83 5.91 -2.08
N LEU A 414 8.23 6.23 -0.94
CA LEU A 414 8.74 7.22 0.01
C LEU A 414 10.00 6.76 0.75
N GLN A 415 10.41 5.49 0.63
CA GLN A 415 11.67 5.00 1.19
C GLN A 415 12.87 5.41 0.32
N CYS A 416 12.64 5.72 -0.96
CA CYS A 416 13.68 6.00 -1.95
C CYS A 416 13.71 7.47 -2.41
N VAL A 417 13.26 8.41 -1.56
CA VAL A 417 13.30 9.85 -1.88
C VAL A 417 14.76 10.29 -2.00
N GLU A 418 15.09 10.90 -3.14
CA GLU A 418 16.43 11.43 -3.40
C GLU A 418 16.91 12.39 -2.29
N ASN A 419 18.20 12.32 -2.02
CA ASN A 419 18.86 13.27 -1.12
C ASN A 419 18.93 14.66 -1.77
N MET A 420 19.32 15.65 -0.97
CA MET A 420 19.59 17.01 -1.43
C MET A 420 20.55 17.02 -2.63
N VAL A 421 20.21 17.81 -3.65
CA VAL A 421 21.03 18.00 -4.84
C VAL A 421 21.36 19.47 -4.99
N ASP A 422 22.66 19.76 -5.03
CA ASP A 422 23.20 21.09 -5.26
C ASP A 422 23.68 21.23 -6.70
N PHE A 423 23.34 22.34 -7.34
CA PHE A 423 23.81 22.67 -8.68
C PHE A 423 23.89 24.18 -8.90
N LYS A 424 24.71 24.57 -9.88
CA LYS A 424 24.85 25.98 -10.29
C LYS A 424 24.07 26.23 -11.57
N MET A 425 23.45 27.39 -11.67
CA MET A 425 22.87 27.83 -12.93
C MET A 425 23.26 29.28 -13.21
N ASN A 426 23.81 29.51 -14.40
CA ASN A 426 24.13 30.86 -14.84
C ASN A 426 22.83 31.49 -15.35
N ASN A 427 22.50 32.70 -14.90
CA ASN A 427 21.39 33.44 -15.49
C ASN A 427 21.78 33.84 -16.91
N ILE A 428 21.10 33.27 -17.90
CA ILE A 428 21.30 33.60 -19.32
C ILE A 428 20.82 35.04 -19.63
N ASP A 429 19.98 35.62 -18.74
CA ASP A 429 19.34 36.94 -18.95
C ASP A 429 20.06 38.12 -18.25
N LYS A 430 21.20 37.89 -17.58
CA LYS A 430 22.03 38.99 -17.04
C LYS A 430 23.17 39.28 -18.02
N ASP A 431 22.88 40.20 -18.95
CA ASP A 431 23.82 40.74 -19.92
C ASP A 431 24.82 41.67 -19.19
N GLY A 432 25.80 41.08 -18.52
CA GLY A 432 26.82 41.83 -17.78
C GLY A 432 27.63 40.96 -16.84
N GLY A 433 28.84 40.60 -17.27
CA GLY A 433 29.97 40.27 -16.39
C GLY A 433 29.86 38.95 -15.61
N ASP A 434 30.66 37.99 -16.03
CA ASP A 434 31.10 36.80 -15.28
C ASP A 434 31.31 37.11 -13.77
N SER A 435 30.39 36.72 -12.87
CA SER A 435 30.69 36.62 -11.41
C SER A 435 29.59 36.12 -10.45
N ASP A 436 28.31 35.96 -10.80
CA ASP A 436 27.33 35.38 -9.85
C ASP A 436 26.50 34.26 -10.48
N ALA A 437 27.03 33.04 -10.43
CA ALA A 437 26.24 31.83 -10.71
C ALA A 437 25.33 31.55 -9.52
N ASP A 438 24.01 31.60 -9.75
CA ASP A 438 23.02 31.26 -8.72
C ASP A 438 23.24 29.81 -8.28
N HIS A 439 23.43 29.62 -6.97
CA HIS A 439 23.53 28.31 -6.35
C HIS A 439 22.13 27.82 -5.97
N TYR A 440 21.73 26.68 -6.50
CA TYR A 440 20.46 26.03 -6.18
C TYR A 440 20.71 24.78 -5.37
N SER A 441 19.99 24.65 -4.27
CA SER A 441 19.91 23.42 -3.49
C SER A 441 18.45 22.96 -3.49
N ILE A 442 18.21 21.72 -3.93
CA ILE A 442 16.87 21.12 -3.93
C ILE A 442 16.91 19.86 -3.07
N ASN A 443 16.22 19.93 -1.94
CA ASN A 443 15.94 18.78 -1.10
C ASN A 443 14.48 18.35 -1.30
N ALA A 444 14.26 17.21 -1.95
CA ALA A 444 12.90 16.70 -2.19
C ALA A 444 12.12 16.43 -0.89
N ARG A 445 12.82 16.21 0.22
CA ARG A 445 12.19 15.93 1.52
C ARG A 445 11.50 17.15 2.12
N ASP A 446 11.92 18.37 1.73
CA ASP A 446 11.32 19.61 2.22
C ASP A 446 9.90 19.82 1.67
N PHE A 447 9.53 19.12 0.59
CA PHE A 447 8.18 19.15 0.05
C PHE A 447 7.20 18.31 0.85
N PHE A 448 7.65 17.48 1.79
CA PHE A 448 6.73 16.79 2.69
C PHE A 448 6.40 17.67 3.88
N VAL A 449 5.11 17.94 4.06
CA VAL A 449 4.61 18.87 5.08
C VAL A 449 3.52 18.21 5.94
N PRO A 450 3.26 18.73 7.15
CA PRO A 450 2.16 18.27 7.98
C PRO A 450 0.80 18.40 7.27
N THR A 451 -0.04 17.37 7.40
CA THR A 451 -1.38 17.32 6.79
C THR A 451 -2.36 18.34 7.40
N GLN A 452 -2.07 18.86 8.60
CA GLN A 452 -2.88 19.87 9.27
C GLN A 452 -2.08 21.15 9.53
N GLU A 453 -2.79 22.25 9.76
CA GLU A 453 -2.16 23.49 10.23
C GLU A 453 -1.67 23.34 11.67
N ASN A 454 -0.58 24.04 12.00
CA ASN A 454 0.06 24.03 13.33
C ASN A 454 0.58 22.67 13.81
N TRP A 455 0.65 21.67 12.92
CA TRP A 455 1.29 20.39 13.21
C TRP A 455 2.78 20.46 12.83
N LEU A 456 3.57 19.54 13.39
CA LEU A 456 4.99 19.35 13.08
C LEU A 456 5.23 17.91 12.64
N LEU A 457 6.25 17.70 11.83
CA LEU A 457 6.75 16.36 11.51
C LEU A 457 7.77 15.95 12.58
N LEU A 458 7.52 14.81 13.23
CA LEU A 458 8.44 14.20 14.17
C LEU A 458 9.17 13.04 13.48
N THR A 459 10.49 13.01 13.57
CA THR A 459 11.31 11.89 13.11
C THR A 459 11.92 11.18 14.31
N ALA A 460 11.83 9.85 14.32
CA ALA A 460 12.48 8.99 15.29
C ALA A 460 13.24 7.92 14.52
N ASP A 461 14.57 7.93 14.65
CA ASP A 461 15.47 7.01 13.95
C ASP A 461 16.26 6.17 14.94
N TYR A 462 16.40 4.88 14.65
CA TYR A 462 17.26 4.02 15.45
C TYR A 462 18.71 4.24 15.05
N SER A 463 19.51 4.72 16.00
CA SER A 463 20.95 4.92 15.78
C SER A 463 21.66 3.58 15.54
N GLN A 464 21.87 3.25 14.26
CA GLN A 464 22.61 2.09 13.76
C GLN A 464 22.11 0.74 14.33
N ILE A 465 20.79 0.49 14.25
CA ILE A 465 20.18 -0.73 14.81
C ILE A 465 20.85 -2.02 14.31
N GLU A 466 21.17 -2.11 13.02
CA GLU A 466 21.79 -3.31 12.44
C GLU A 466 23.18 -3.59 13.03
N LEU A 467 23.97 -2.54 13.26
CA LEU A 467 25.29 -2.66 13.85
C LEU A 467 25.21 -3.04 15.34
N ARG A 468 24.18 -2.54 16.04
CA ARG A 468 23.88 -2.93 17.43
C ARG A 468 23.44 -4.38 17.53
N LEU A 469 22.62 -4.86 16.60
CA LEU A 469 22.25 -6.28 16.50
C LEU A 469 23.49 -7.14 16.21
N MET A 470 24.35 -6.72 15.29
CA MET A 470 25.61 -7.41 15.00
C MET A 470 26.50 -7.50 16.25
N ALA A 471 26.63 -6.42 17.02
CA ALA A 471 27.36 -6.41 18.28
C ALA A 471 26.75 -7.37 19.31
N HIS A 472 25.43 -7.39 19.43
CA HIS A 472 24.71 -8.29 20.33
C HIS A 472 24.93 -9.77 19.98
N PHE A 473 24.81 -10.13 18.70
CA PHE A 473 24.95 -11.51 18.24
C PHE A 473 26.41 -12.00 18.24
N SER A 474 27.35 -11.15 17.80
CA SER A 474 28.79 -11.49 17.79
C SER A 474 29.39 -11.56 19.20
N LYS A 475 28.78 -10.83 20.16
CA LYS A 475 29.32 -10.61 21.50
C LYS A 475 30.73 -9.99 21.49
N ASP A 476 31.08 -9.28 20.42
CA ASP A 476 32.38 -8.62 20.31
C ASP A 476 32.47 -7.46 21.31
N SER A 477 33.33 -7.61 22.31
CA SER A 477 33.50 -6.63 23.38
C SER A 477 33.92 -5.26 22.87
N SER A 478 34.76 -5.21 21.82
CA SER A 478 35.24 -3.96 21.24
C SER A 478 34.11 -3.16 20.57
N LEU A 479 33.25 -3.85 19.81
CA LEU A 479 32.10 -3.26 19.13
C LEU A 479 30.99 -2.88 20.13
N ILE A 480 30.76 -3.70 21.15
CA ILE A 480 29.82 -3.38 22.24
C ILE A 480 30.28 -2.12 22.98
N GLU A 481 31.56 -2.04 23.38
CA GLU A 481 32.10 -0.86 24.05
C GLU A 481 31.97 0.38 23.17
N LEU A 482 32.28 0.23 21.87
CA LEU A 482 32.17 1.30 20.88
C LEU A 482 30.75 1.84 20.76
N LEU A 483 29.74 0.97 20.65
CA LEU A 483 28.33 1.36 20.48
C LEU A 483 27.63 1.77 21.78
N SER A 484 28.23 1.48 22.93
CA SER A 484 27.73 1.88 24.26
C SER A 484 28.09 3.34 24.59
N LYS A 485 29.07 3.93 23.88
CA LYS A 485 29.44 5.33 24.07
C LYS A 485 28.35 6.24 23.48
N PRO A 486 27.78 7.18 24.26
CA PRO A 486 26.61 7.96 23.83
C PRO A 486 26.90 9.02 22.76
N ARG A 487 28.17 9.32 22.45
CA ARG A 487 28.58 10.45 21.60
C ARG A 487 29.77 10.13 20.69
N GLY A 488 29.74 8.98 20.02
CA GLY A 488 30.74 8.63 19.01
C GLY A 488 30.06 8.27 17.69
N ASP A 489 30.45 8.91 16.60
CA ASP A 489 30.07 8.43 15.28
C ASP A 489 30.88 7.18 14.96
N VAL A 490 30.24 6.02 15.02
CA VAL A 490 30.88 4.70 14.90
C VAL A 490 31.77 4.59 13.66
N PHE A 491 31.35 5.19 12.55
CA PHE A 491 32.09 5.18 11.29
C PHE A 491 33.35 6.06 11.36
N THR A 492 33.30 7.19 12.06
CA THR A 492 34.49 8.01 12.35
C THR A 492 35.50 7.24 13.19
N VAL A 493 35.04 6.52 14.22
CA VAL A 493 35.95 5.73 15.07
C VAL A 493 36.57 4.56 14.31
N ILE A 494 35.79 3.86 13.47
CA ILE A 494 36.30 2.79 12.60
C ILE A 494 37.31 3.37 11.60
N ALA A 495 36.99 4.50 10.96
CA ALA A 495 37.89 5.18 10.03
C ALA A 495 39.20 5.60 10.70
N ALA A 496 39.13 6.16 11.90
CA ALA A 496 40.29 6.54 12.72
C ALA A 496 41.18 5.34 13.02
N LYS A 497 40.58 4.21 13.44
CA LYS A 497 41.33 2.96 13.68
C LYS A 497 41.98 2.40 12.42
N TRP A 498 41.29 2.42 11.27
CA TRP A 498 41.84 1.91 10.00
C TRP A 498 42.93 2.80 9.41
N THR A 499 42.79 4.11 9.52
CA THR A 499 43.74 5.08 8.97
C THR A 499 44.88 5.43 9.92
N GLY A 500 44.77 5.06 11.20
CA GLY A 500 45.69 5.45 12.26
C GLY A 500 45.63 6.95 12.63
N LYS A 501 44.63 7.69 12.13
CA LYS A 501 44.43 9.12 12.42
C LYS A 501 43.63 9.31 13.71
N ALA A 502 43.76 10.48 14.34
CA ALA A 502 42.86 10.90 15.40
C ALA A 502 41.44 11.11 14.84
N GLU A 503 40.40 10.82 15.64
CA GLU A 503 39.00 10.98 15.22
C GLU A 503 38.67 12.40 14.71
N SER A 504 39.26 13.43 15.33
CA SER A 504 39.10 14.83 14.93
C SER A 504 39.70 15.18 13.57
N ALA A 505 40.58 14.34 13.03
CA ALA A 505 41.26 14.52 11.75
C ALA A 505 40.60 13.74 10.60
N ILE A 506 39.53 12.99 10.89
CA ILE A 506 38.76 12.26 9.87
C ILE A 506 37.87 13.21 9.10
N SER A 507 38.03 13.25 7.78
CA SER A 507 37.17 14.02 6.91
C SER A 507 35.80 13.38 6.75
N SER A 508 34.77 14.18 6.42
CA SER A 508 33.43 13.66 6.11
C SER A 508 33.45 12.65 4.97
N GLN A 509 34.37 12.79 4.01
CA GLN A 509 34.51 11.87 2.90
C GLN A 509 35.08 10.51 3.33
N GLU A 510 36.10 10.48 4.20
CA GLU A 510 36.66 9.24 4.76
C GLU A 510 35.63 8.49 5.62
N ARG A 511 34.85 9.24 6.40
CA ARG A 511 33.75 8.71 7.21
C ARG A 511 32.66 8.08 6.34
N ASP A 512 32.18 8.79 5.33
CA ASP A 512 31.14 8.27 4.42
C ASP A 512 31.64 7.11 3.56
N HIS A 513 32.93 7.09 3.20
CA HIS A 513 33.54 5.95 2.53
C HIS A 513 33.56 4.72 3.43
N THR A 514 33.98 4.88 4.69
CA THR A 514 33.96 3.81 5.70
C THR A 514 32.56 3.25 5.89
N LYS A 515 31.55 4.12 6.00
CA LYS A 515 30.14 3.72 6.10
C LYS A 515 29.61 2.91 4.90
N ARG A 516 30.18 3.08 3.70
CA ARG A 516 29.79 2.28 2.52
C ARG A 516 30.50 0.94 2.46
N LEU A 517 31.67 0.85 3.10
CA LEU A 517 32.50 -0.34 3.10
C LEU A 517 32.08 -1.32 4.20
N VAL A 518 31.72 -0.78 5.37
CA VAL A 518 30.99 -1.50 6.44
C VAL A 518 29.54 -1.68 6.02
#